data_AF-A0A1Z9AET5-F1
#
_entry.id   AF-A0A1Z9AET5-F1
#
_cell.length_a   1.000
_cell.length_b   1.000
_cell.length_c   1.000
_cell.angle_alpha   90.00
_cell.angle_beta   90.00
_cell.angle_gamma   90.00
#
_symmetry.space_group_name_H-M   'P 1'
#
loop_
_entity.id
_entity.type
_entity.pdbx_description
1 polymer ?
#
loop_
_entity_poly.entity_id
_entity_poly.type
_entity_poly.pdbx_seq_one_letter_code
_entity_poly.pdbx_strand_id
1 'polypeptide(L)'
;MSDHDTPAKSLPWDVIIHSTAGILCLLVGGIMVLELYPWATTVFSALMLITFVSAVAISASTNSWVRGHFLAMTPILGIGLGYLGFDWGFLLAYGLLWLAFVHFVSRGFVQS
;
A
#
# COMPACT_ATOMS: atom_id res chain seq x y z
N MET A 1 42.79 20.04 6.88
CA MET A 1 41.94 18.87 7.23
C MET A 1 40.69 19.42 7.88
N SER A 2 39.61 19.57 7.11
CA SER A 2 38.26 19.85 7.60
C SER A 2 37.30 19.29 6.56
N ASP A 3 36.53 18.29 6.99
CA ASP A 3 35.60 17.51 6.19
C ASP A 3 34.68 18.37 5.33
N HIS A 4 34.51 17.97 4.07
CA HIS A 4 33.32 18.32 3.30
C HIS A 4 32.17 17.49 3.86
N ASP A 5 31.44 18.05 4.84
CA ASP A 5 30.12 17.55 5.22
C ASP A 5 29.21 17.66 3.99
N THR A 6 29.14 16.57 3.25
CA THR A 6 28.17 16.41 2.16
C THR A 6 26.80 16.48 2.84
N PRO A 7 25.91 17.43 2.51
CA PRO A 7 24.61 17.48 3.15
C PRO A 7 23.94 16.14 2.88
N ALA A 8 23.82 15.31 3.92
CA ALA A 8 23.12 14.04 3.84
C ALA A 8 21.73 14.37 3.30
N LYS A 9 21.44 13.96 2.06
CA LYS A 9 20.15 14.15 1.42
C LYS A 9 19.12 13.48 2.33
N SER A 10 18.41 14.29 3.11
CA SER A 10 17.43 13.80 4.06
C SER A 10 16.35 13.06 3.30
N LEU A 11 16.04 11.84 3.74
CA LEU A 11 14.99 11.06 3.13
C LEU A 11 13.66 11.82 3.35
N PRO A 12 12.84 12.03 2.30
CA PRO A 12 11.58 12.74 2.46
C PRO A 12 10.67 12.01 3.47
N TRP A 13 10.08 12.74 4.41
CA TRP A 13 9.26 12.17 5.48
C TRP A 13 8.02 11.45 4.92
N ASP A 14 7.48 11.94 3.81
CA ASP A 14 6.38 11.32 3.06
C ASP A 14 6.72 9.89 2.61
N VAL A 15 7.95 9.64 2.15
CA VAL A 15 8.41 8.32 1.72
C VAL A 15 8.50 7.36 2.91
N ILE A 16 8.99 7.83 4.06
CA ILE A 16 9.12 6.99 5.26
C ILE A 16 7.73 6.59 5.77
N ILE A 17 6.80 7.53 5.90
CA ILE A 17 5.45 7.28 6.40
C ILE A 17 4.68 6.36 5.44
N HIS A 18 4.79 6.59 4.14
CA HIS A 18 4.13 5.75 3.14
C HIS A 18 4.68 4.31 3.12
N SER A 19 6.00 4.17 3.19
CA SER A 19 6.66 2.86 3.18
C SER A 19 6.37 2.07 4.46
N THR A 20 6.39 2.73 5.62
CA THR A 20 6.05 2.09 6.91
C THR A 20 4.59 1.67 6.97
N ALA A 21 3.65 2.50 6.49
CA ALA A 21 2.24 2.14 6.37
C ALA A 21 2.02 0.92 5.44
N GLY A 22 2.73 0.88 4.30
CA GLY A 22 2.68 -0.25 3.38
C GLY A 22 3.17 -1.56 3.99
N ILE A 23 4.31 -1.52 4.71
CA ILE A 23 4.85 -2.69 5.42
C ILE A 23 3.89 -3.17 6.51
N LEU A 24 3.30 -2.26 7.29
CA LEU A 24 2.28 -2.63 8.28
C LEU A 24 1.09 -3.33 7.63
N CYS A 25 0.62 -2.85 6.48
CA CYS A 25 -0.45 -3.50 5.73
C CYS A 25 -0.05 -4.91 5.25
N LEU A 26 1.21 -5.11 4.83
CA LEU A 26 1.72 -6.43 4.43
C LEU A 26 1.79 -7.40 5.61
N LEU A 27 2.21 -6.94 6.78
CA LEU A 27 2.26 -7.74 8.00
C LEU A 27 0.85 -8.14 8.45
N VAL A 28 -0.08 -7.18 8.54
CA VAL A 28 -1.47 -7.46 8.90
C VAL A 28 -2.14 -8.38 7.87
N GLY A 29 -1.89 -8.16 6.58
CA GLY A 29 -2.38 -9.05 5.52
C GLY A 29 -1.77 -10.45 5.59
N GLY A 30 -0.51 -10.57 6.01
CA GLY A 30 0.12 -11.87 6.27
C GLY A 30 -0.52 -12.59 7.46
N ILE A 31 -0.79 -11.86 8.55
CA ILE A 31 -1.53 -12.39 9.72
C ILE A 31 -2.93 -12.87 9.32
N MET A 32 -3.60 -12.13 8.44
CA MET A 32 -4.90 -12.51 7.87
C MET A 32 -4.81 -13.80 7.04
N VAL A 33 -3.85 -13.90 6.11
CA VAL A 33 -3.68 -15.08 5.25
C VAL A 33 -3.29 -16.33 6.05
N LEU A 34 -2.52 -16.16 7.13
CA LEU A 34 -2.16 -17.25 8.04
C LEU A 34 -3.27 -17.59 9.05
N GLU A 35 -4.44 -16.93 8.97
CA GLU A 35 -5.59 -17.11 9.85
C GLU A 35 -5.27 -17.05 11.35
N LEU A 36 -4.20 -16.32 11.72
CA LEU A 36 -3.69 -16.30 13.11
C LEU A 36 -4.67 -15.63 14.07
N TYR A 37 -5.40 -14.61 13.59
CA TYR A 37 -6.35 -13.86 14.39
C TYR A 37 -7.58 -13.41 13.59
N PRO A 38 -8.80 -13.54 14.14
CA PRO A 38 -10.04 -13.17 13.44
C PRO A 38 -10.21 -11.66 13.24
N TRP A 39 -9.54 -10.82 14.05
CA TRP A 39 -9.56 -9.37 13.89
C TRP A 39 -8.70 -8.89 12.71
N ALA A 40 -7.79 -9.72 12.21
CA ALA A 40 -6.84 -9.35 11.16
C ALA A 40 -7.55 -8.96 9.86
N THR A 41 -8.62 -9.66 9.48
CA THR A 41 -9.42 -9.35 8.28
C THR A 41 -10.07 -7.97 8.39
N THR A 42 -10.63 -7.63 9.55
CA THR A 42 -11.26 -6.33 9.78
C THR A 42 -10.23 -5.21 9.74
N VAL A 43 -9.09 -5.39 10.41
CA VAL A 43 -8.01 -4.38 10.40
C VAL A 43 -7.39 -4.24 9.02
N PHE A 44 -7.14 -5.34 8.30
CA PHE A 44 -6.65 -5.33 6.93
C PHE A 44 -7.61 -4.55 6.00
N SER A 45 -8.91 -4.86 6.07
CA SER A 45 -9.92 -4.20 5.26
C SER A 45 -10.01 -2.70 5.56
N ALA A 46 -9.95 -2.32 6.84
CA ALA A 46 -9.94 -0.92 7.24
C ALA A 46 -8.71 -0.17 6.72
N LEU A 47 -7.52 -0.78 6.81
CA LEU A 47 -6.27 -0.20 6.27
C LEU A 47 -6.32 -0.06 4.75
N MET A 48 -6.85 -1.06 4.03
CA MET A 48 -7.05 -0.97 2.58
C MET A 48 -8.01 0.16 2.20
N LEU A 49 -9.09 0.34 2.96
CA LEU A 49 -10.05 1.41 2.72
C LEU A 49 -9.47 2.79 2.99
N ILE A 50 -8.73 2.97 4.09
CA ILE A 50 -8.06 4.24 4.42
C ILE A 50 -7.01 4.61 3.37
N THR A 51 -6.21 3.64 2.93
CA THR A 51 -5.18 3.85 1.90
C THR A 51 -5.81 4.15 0.54
N PHE A 52 -6.92 3.51 0.20
CA PHE A 52 -7.71 3.85 -0.98
C PHE A 52 -8.27 5.28 -0.94
N VAL A 53 -8.90 5.69 0.17
CA VAL A 53 -9.43 7.05 0.32
C VAL A 53 -8.31 8.08 0.19
N SER A 54 -7.15 7.79 0.79
CA SER A 54 -5.96 8.64 0.68
C SER A 54 -5.47 8.74 -0.78
N ALA A 55 -5.43 7.62 -1.49
CA ALA A 55 -5.05 7.57 -2.91
C ALA A 55 -6.04 8.33 -3.80
N VAL A 56 -7.36 8.22 -3.54
CA VAL A 56 -8.39 8.99 -4.23
C VAL A 56 -8.22 10.49 -3.97
N ALA A 57 -7.99 10.90 -2.72
CA ALA A 57 -7.81 12.30 -2.36
C ALA A 57 -6.58 12.92 -3.06
N ILE A 58 -5.46 12.19 -3.10
CA ILE A 58 -4.23 12.61 -3.78
C ILE A 58 -4.41 12.60 -5.31
N SER A 59 -5.07 11.59 -5.87
CA SER A 59 -5.36 11.52 -7.30
C SER A 59 -6.26 12.66 -7.76
N ALA A 60 -7.28 13.01 -6.96
CA ALA A 60 -8.19 14.11 -7.23
C ALA A 60 -7.50 15.48 -7.17
N SER A 61 -6.58 15.68 -6.21
CA SER A 61 -5.84 16.95 -6.11
C SER A 61 -4.78 17.13 -7.19
N THR A 62 -4.26 16.05 -7.77
CA THR A 62 -3.17 16.07 -8.76
C THR A 62 -3.62 15.86 -10.21
N ASN A 63 -4.93 15.79 -10.50
CA ASN A 63 -5.49 15.51 -11.85
C ASN A 63 -4.85 14.28 -12.56
N SER A 64 -4.28 13.36 -11.79
CA SER A 64 -3.46 12.24 -12.28
C SER A 64 -4.27 10.95 -12.51
N TRP A 65 -5.60 11.05 -12.42
CA TRP A 65 -6.55 9.94 -12.44
C TRP A 65 -6.39 9.02 -13.66
N VAL A 66 -5.95 9.57 -14.80
CA VAL A 66 -5.97 8.86 -16.09
C VAL A 66 -4.72 8.02 -16.36
N ARG A 67 -3.60 8.19 -15.63
CA ARG A 67 -2.29 7.63 -16.08
C ARG A 67 -1.63 6.55 -15.21
N GLY A 68 -2.24 6.09 -14.12
CA GLY A 68 -1.63 4.97 -13.36
C GLY A 68 -2.23 4.59 -12.00
N HIS A 69 -3.26 5.28 -11.50
CA HIS A 69 -3.79 5.03 -10.15
C HIS A 69 -4.68 3.77 -10.01
N PHE A 70 -5.02 3.12 -11.12
CA PHE A 70 -5.85 1.90 -11.11
C PHE A 70 -5.27 0.80 -10.22
N LEU A 71 -3.94 0.67 -10.20
CA LEU A 71 -3.26 -0.39 -9.45
C LEU A 71 -3.49 -0.27 -7.94
N ALA A 72 -3.53 0.95 -7.41
CA ALA A 72 -3.83 1.22 -5.99
C ALA A 72 -5.30 1.00 -5.62
N MET A 73 -6.21 1.00 -6.60
CA MET A 73 -7.64 0.75 -6.38
C MET A 73 -8.00 -0.74 -6.43
N THR A 74 -7.13 -1.56 -7.02
CA THR A 74 -7.40 -2.99 -7.19
C THR A 74 -7.62 -3.76 -5.87
N PRO A 75 -6.92 -3.50 -4.75
CA PRO A 75 -7.12 -4.27 -3.52
C PRO A 75 -8.55 -4.15 -2.95
N ILE A 76 -9.21 -3.00 -3.15
CA ILE A 76 -10.59 -2.76 -2.70
C ILE A 76 -11.59 -3.68 -3.40
N LEU A 77 -11.36 -4.02 -4.67
CA LEU A 77 -12.21 -4.99 -5.37
C LEU A 77 -12.09 -6.38 -4.73
N GLY A 78 -10.89 -6.78 -4.32
CA GLY A 78 -10.67 -8.02 -3.58
C GLY A 78 -11.37 -8.01 -2.22
N ILE A 79 -11.29 -6.91 -1.47
CA ILE A 79 -12.02 -6.74 -0.20
C ILE A 79 -13.53 -6.86 -0.42
N GLY A 80 -14.06 -6.16 -1.43
CA GLY A 80 -15.49 -6.23 -1.77
C GLY A 80 -15.94 -7.65 -2.11
N LEU A 81 -15.16 -8.39 -2.90
CA LEU A 81 -15.42 -9.80 -3.19
C LEU A 81 -15.37 -10.68 -1.93
N GLY A 82 -14.42 -10.42 -1.03
CA GLY A 82 -14.32 -11.12 0.26
C GLY A 82 -15.59 -10.96 1.10
N TYR A 83 -16.11 -9.73 1.19
CA TYR A 83 -17.37 -9.47 1.91
C TYR A 83 -18.63 -10.00 1.21
N LEU A 84 -18.59 -10.21 -0.11
CA LEU A 84 -19.69 -10.84 -0.85
C LEU A 84 -19.75 -12.37 -0.67
N GLY A 85 -18.81 -12.96 0.08
CA GLY A 85 -18.76 -14.39 0.37
C GLY A 85 -17.86 -15.19 -0.57
N PHE A 86 -17.00 -14.53 -1.35
CA PHE A 86 -15.95 -15.22 -2.09
C PHE A 86 -14.71 -15.39 -1.20
N ASP A 87 -14.44 -16.63 -0.79
CA ASP A 87 -13.34 -16.97 0.14
C ASP A 87 -11.96 -16.47 -0.34
N TRP A 88 -11.75 -16.42 -1.66
CA TRP A 88 -10.51 -15.96 -2.27
C TRP A 88 -10.39 -14.43 -2.40
N GLY A 89 -11.45 -13.66 -2.12
CA GLY A 89 -11.47 -12.21 -2.30
C GLY A 89 -10.43 -11.48 -1.45
N PHE A 90 -10.32 -11.84 -0.16
CA PHE A 90 -9.29 -11.28 0.72
C PHE A 90 -7.87 -11.66 0.30
N LEU A 91 -7.68 -12.88 -0.23
CA LEU A 91 -6.40 -13.35 -0.73
C LEU A 91 -6.00 -12.61 -2.02
N LEU A 92 -6.97 -12.32 -2.90
CA LEU A 92 -6.79 -11.44 -4.05
C LEU A 92 -6.38 -10.03 -3.60
N ALA A 93 -7.07 -9.45 -2.61
CA ALA A 93 -6.72 -8.14 -2.08
C ALA A 93 -5.28 -8.11 -1.54
N TYR A 94 -4.86 -9.16 -0.85
CA TYR A 94 -3.49 -9.30 -0.36
C TYR A 94 -2.47 -9.43 -1.49
N GLY A 95 -2.75 -10.22 -2.53
CA GLY A 95 -1.90 -10.33 -3.71
C GLY A 95 -1.75 -9.00 -4.47
N LEU A 96 -2.83 -8.24 -4.57
CA LEU A 96 -2.84 -6.91 -5.20
C LEU A 96 -2.08 -5.88 -4.37
N LEU A 97 -2.17 -5.95 -3.04
CA LEU A 97 -1.34 -5.15 -2.15
C LEU A 97 0.16 -5.43 -2.37
N TRP A 98 0.53 -6.70 -2.48
CA TRP A 98 1.91 -7.10 -2.82
C TRP A 98 2.34 -6.52 -4.17
N LEU A 99 1.49 -6.62 -5.20
CA LEU A 99 1.80 -6.09 -6.52
C LEU A 99 1.99 -4.55 -6.51
N ALA A 100 1.13 -3.84 -5.77
CA ALA A 100 1.24 -2.40 -5.57
C ALA A 100 2.53 -2.01 -4.84
N PHE A 101 2.90 -2.78 -3.80
CA PHE A 101 4.13 -2.56 -3.05
C PHE A 101 5.38 -2.83 -3.90
N VAL A 102 5.43 -3.94 -4.64
CA VAL A 102 6.54 -4.25 -5.56
C VAL A 102 6.65 -3.18 -6.66
N HIS A 103 5.52 -2.74 -7.21
CA HIS A 103 5.50 -1.63 -8.16
C HIS A 103 6.11 -0.36 -7.55
N PHE A 104 5.72 0.01 -6.33
CA PHE A 104 6.31 1.16 -5.61
C PHE A 104 7.82 1.01 -5.40
N VAL A 105 8.27 -0.16 -4.94
CA VAL A 105 9.69 -0.46 -4.73
C VAL A 105 10.48 -0.38 -6.05
N SER A 106 9.95 -0.95 -7.14
CA SER A 106 10.58 -0.89 -8.46
C SER A 106 10.73 0.55 -8.99
N ARG A 107 9.73 1.41 -8.73
CA ARG A 107 9.78 2.83 -9.06
C ARG A 107 10.84 3.55 -8.23
N GLY A 108 10.98 3.20 -6.95
CA GLY A 108 12.03 3.73 -6.08
C GLY A 108 13.45 3.40 -6.58
N PHE A 109 13.69 2.17 -7.03
CA PHE A 109 15.00 1.74 -7.55
C PHE A 109 15.32 2.29 -8.96
N VAL A 110 14.33 2.47 -9.82
CA VAL A 110 14.56 3.01 -11.18
C VAL A 110 14.84 4.52 -11.16
N GLN A 111 14.52 5.21 -10.06
CA GLN A 111 14.66 6.65 -9.92
C GLN A 111 15.83 7.07 -9.00
N SER A 112 16.62 6.10 -8.50
CA SER A 112 17.83 6.30 -7.68
C SER A 112 19.10 6.37 -8.50
#